data_AF-A0A0R3KFI4-F1
#
_entry.id   AF-A0A0R3KFI4-F1
#
_cell.length_a   1.000
_cell.length_b   1.000
_cell.length_c   1.000
_cell.angle_alpha   90.00
_cell.angle_beta   90.00
_cell.angle_gamma   90.00
#
_symmetry.space_group_name_H-M   'P 1'
#
loop_
_entity.id
_entity.type
_entity.pdbx_description
1 polymer ?
#
loop_
_entity_poly.entity_id
_entity_poly.type
_entity_poly.pdbx_seq_one_letter_code
_entity_poly.pdbx_strand_id
1 'polypeptide(L)'
;MGRPIGSVNKEKPFNDALRIALRGDPLRLRRIADKLATLAEEGDLGAIRELADRLDGKPAQVIDRRGAPIDELTDAQLHLIASGGLSVPQKASVLLIPPPAKVRD
;
A
#
# COMPACT_ATOMS: atom_id res chain seq x y z
N MET A 1 7.52 -12.70 7.50
CA MET A 1 8.52 -12.69 6.41
C MET A 1 7.84 -12.17 5.14
N GLY A 2 8.10 -10.92 4.75
CA GLY A 2 7.59 -10.35 3.51
C GLY A 2 8.40 -10.81 2.30
N ARG A 3 7.78 -10.86 1.11
CA ARG A 3 8.41 -11.32 -0.13
C ARG A 3 9.53 -10.36 -0.58
N PRO A 4 10.67 -10.85 -1.12
CA PRO A 4 11.81 -10.00 -1.50
C PRO A 4 11.44 -8.93 -2.54
N ILE A 5 12.00 -7.75 -2.34
CA ILE A 5 11.87 -6.59 -3.24
C ILE A 5 12.40 -6.98 -4.63
N GLY A 6 11.61 -6.71 -5.66
CA GLY A 6 11.96 -7.02 -7.06
C GLY A 6 11.51 -8.40 -7.56
N SER A 7 10.86 -9.22 -6.72
CA SER A 7 10.31 -10.48 -7.21
C SER A 7 9.18 -10.21 -8.21
N VAL A 8 9.37 -10.58 -9.47
CA VAL A 8 8.33 -10.53 -10.49
C VAL A 8 7.26 -11.57 -10.16
N ASN A 9 6.08 -11.12 -9.74
CA ASN A 9 4.88 -11.97 -9.68
C ASN A 9 4.44 -12.29 -11.10
N LYS A 10 5.15 -13.23 -11.75
CA LYS A 10 4.83 -13.70 -13.11
C LYS A 10 3.49 -14.41 -13.15
N GLU A 11 3.15 -15.14 -12.09
CA GLU A 11 1.92 -15.92 -12.02
C GLU A 11 0.95 -15.27 -11.04
N LYS A 12 -0.25 -14.96 -11.54
CA LYS A 12 -1.36 -14.41 -10.75
C LYS A 12 -2.54 -15.38 -10.86
N PRO A 13 -2.46 -16.58 -10.24
CA PRO A 13 -3.40 -17.68 -10.50
C PRO A 13 -4.85 -17.30 -10.25
N PHE A 14 -5.12 -16.48 -9.22
CA PHE A 14 -6.47 -15.96 -8.97
C PHE A 14 -6.96 -15.02 -10.08
N ASN A 15 -6.09 -14.15 -10.60
CA ASN A 15 -6.44 -13.26 -11.71
C ASN A 15 -6.76 -14.07 -12.98
N ASP A 16 -6.00 -15.16 -13.21
CA ASP A 16 -6.22 -16.04 -14.34
C ASP A 16 -7.53 -16.82 -14.22
N ALA A 17 -7.83 -17.37 -13.05
CA ALA A 17 -9.13 -17.99 -12.76
C ALA A 17 -10.29 -16.99 -12.95
N LEU A 18 -10.13 -15.75 -12.49
CA LEU A 18 -11.12 -14.70 -12.66
C LEU A 18 -11.34 -14.36 -14.14
N ARG A 19 -10.27 -14.25 -14.93
CA ARG A 19 -10.36 -14.04 -16.38
C ARG A 19 -11.12 -15.17 -17.06
N ILE A 20 -10.85 -16.43 -16.70
CA ILE A 20 -11.56 -17.59 -17.24
C ILE A 20 -13.06 -17.50 -16.89
N ALA A 21 -13.39 -17.22 -15.62
CA ALA A 21 -14.76 -17.11 -15.15
C ALA A 21 -15.55 -15.98 -15.83
N LEU A 22 -14.88 -14.88 -16.20
CA LEU A 22 -15.50 -13.75 -16.88
C LEU A 22 -15.67 -13.97 -18.39
N ARG A 23 -14.81 -14.77 -19.05
CA ARG A 23 -14.92 -15.03 -20.50
C ARG A 23 -16.20 -15.77 -20.90
N GLY A 24 -16.77 -16.58 -20.01
CA GLY A 24 -17.97 -17.37 -20.31
C GLY A 24 -19.28 -16.57 -20.41
N ASP A 25 -19.30 -15.31 -19.95
CA ASP A 25 -20.46 -14.42 -20.04
C ASP A 25 -19.97 -12.96 -20.15
N PRO A 26 -19.93 -12.38 -21.37
CA PRO A 26 -19.39 -11.04 -21.58
C PRO A 26 -20.19 -9.94 -20.86
N LEU A 27 -21.44 -10.19 -20.47
CA LEU A 27 -22.26 -9.23 -19.71
C LEU A 27 -22.01 -9.30 -18.21
N ARG A 28 -21.36 -10.36 -17.72
CA ARG A 28 -21.13 -10.56 -16.29
C ARG A 28 -20.31 -9.44 -15.67
N LEU A 29 -19.27 -8.98 -16.36
CA LEU A 29 -18.45 -7.87 -15.88
C LEU A 29 -19.25 -6.57 -15.77
N ARG A 30 -20.15 -6.33 -16.72
CA ARG A 30 -21.06 -5.18 -16.69
C ARG A 30 -22.00 -5.25 -15.49
N ARG A 31 -22.65 -6.40 -15.25
CA ARG A 31 -23.53 -6.58 -14.08
C ARG A 31 -22.81 -6.37 -12.76
N ILE A 32 -21.55 -6.80 -12.66
CA ILE A 32 -20.72 -6.56 -11.46
C ILE A 32 -20.45 -5.07 -11.28
N ALA A 33 -20.15 -4.34 -12.37
CA ALA A 33 -19.97 -2.89 -12.33
C ALA A 33 -21.26 -2.15 -11.94
N ASP A 34 -22.40 -2.56 -12.49
CA ASP A 34 -23.72 -2.01 -12.14
C ASP A 34 -24.00 -2.23 -10.64
N LYS A 35 -23.73 -3.43 -10.11
CA LYS A 35 -23.92 -3.70 -8.67
C LYS A 35 -22.96 -2.89 -7.79
N LEU A 36 -21.73 -2.65 -8.23
CA LEU A 36 -20.79 -1.78 -7.51
C LEU A 36 -21.35 -0.36 -7.40
N ALA A 37 -21.91 0.19 -8.48
CA ALA A 37 -22.54 1.51 -8.47
C ALA A 37 -23.76 1.55 -7.53
N THR A 38 -24.65 0.55 -7.61
CA THR A 38 -25.82 0.48 -6.71
C THR A 38 -25.41 0.40 -5.24
N LEU A 39 -24.41 -0.40 -4.88
CA LEU A 39 -23.93 -0.48 -3.48
C LEU A 39 -23.36 0.86 -3.00
N ALA A 40 -22.68 1.60 -3.88
CA ALA A 40 -22.17 2.92 -3.55
C ALA A 40 -23.31 3.93 -3.32
N GLU A 41 -24.36 3.89 -4.15
CA GLU A 41 -25.58 4.70 -3.98
C GLU A 41 -26.33 4.35 -2.68
N GLU A 42 -26.33 3.08 -2.28
CA GLU A 42 -26.90 2.59 -1.01
C GLU A 42 -26.06 3.00 0.22
N GLY A 43 -24.91 3.63 0.03
CA GLY A 43 -24.07 4.14 1.12
C GLY A 43 -22.97 3.20 1.59
N ASP A 44 -22.65 2.13 0.85
CA ASP A 44 -21.52 1.26 1.17
C ASP A 44 -20.19 2.01 0.99
N LEU A 45 -19.54 2.32 2.11
CA LEU A 45 -18.28 3.09 2.13
C LEU A 45 -17.15 2.41 1.35
N GLY A 46 -17.14 1.07 1.28
CA GLY A 46 -16.16 0.30 0.52
C GLY A 46 -16.37 0.45 -0.98
N ALA A 47 -17.62 0.35 -1.44
CA ALA A 47 -18.00 0.57 -2.82
C ALA A 47 -17.74 2.02 -3.26
N ILE A 48 -18.09 3.01 -2.44
CA ILE A 48 -17.82 4.44 -2.70
C ILE A 48 -16.33 4.67 -2.89
N ARG A 49 -15.49 4.18 -1.98
CA ARG A 49 -14.03 4.34 -2.07
C ARG A 49 -13.47 3.68 -3.32
N GLU A 50 -13.91 2.47 -3.62
CA GLU A 50 -13.43 1.71 -4.76
C GLU A 50 -13.88 2.35 -6.10
N LEU A 51 -15.04 3.01 -6.13
CA LEU A 51 -15.51 3.78 -7.28
C LEU A 51 -14.69 5.06 -7.47
N ALA A 52 -14.44 5.81 -6.40
CA ALA A 52 -13.55 6.99 -6.42
C ALA A 52 -12.13 6.61 -6.88
N ASP A 53 -11.57 5.53 -6.33
CA ASP A 53 -10.24 5.01 -6.70
C ASP A 53 -10.14 4.62 -8.19
N ARG A 54 -11.25 4.26 -8.85
CA ARG A 54 -11.31 3.92 -10.29
C ARG A 54 -11.50 5.13 -11.20
N LEU A 55 -12.28 6.12 -10.76
CA LEU A 55 -12.62 7.31 -11.57
C LEU A 55 -11.58 8.42 -11.40
N ASP A 56 -11.27 8.77 -10.16
CA ASP A 56 -10.33 9.85 -9.81
C ASP A 56 -8.89 9.32 -9.65
N GLY A 57 -8.74 8.00 -9.56
CA GLY A 57 -7.47 7.32 -9.35
C GLY A 57 -7.10 7.19 -7.87
N LYS A 58 -6.22 6.23 -7.57
CA LYS A 58 -5.69 6.09 -6.21
C LYS A 58 -4.60 7.14 -5.97
N PRO A 59 -4.55 7.77 -4.78
CA PRO A 59 -3.43 8.63 -4.42
C PRO A 59 -2.11 7.85 -4.55
N ALA A 60 -1.06 8.53 -5.00
CA ALA A 60 0.26 7.93 -5.13
C ALA A 60 0.71 7.36 -3.79
N GLN A 61 1.03 6.06 -3.76
CA GLN A 61 1.56 5.44 -2.55
C GLN A 61 2.93 6.05 -2.25
N VAL A 62 3.03 6.80 -1.16
CA VAL A 62 4.31 7.27 -0.65
C VAL A 62 5.07 6.07 -0.09
N ILE A 63 6.15 5.68 -0.77
CA ILE A 63 7.11 4.72 -0.23
C ILE A 63 8.19 5.55 0.46
N ASP A 64 8.16 5.57 1.80
CA ASP A 64 9.23 6.17 2.59
C ASP A 64 10.46 5.26 2.55
N ARG A 65 11.35 5.50 1.58
CA ARG A 65 12.62 4.79 1.45
C ARG A 65 13.72 5.60 2.13
N ARG A 66 13.93 5.35 3.41
CA ARG A 66 15.06 5.90 4.17
C ARG A 66 16.32 5.08 3.89
N GLY A 67 17.06 5.47 2.85
CA GLY A 67 18.42 4.99 2.63
C GLY A 67 19.43 5.99 3.20
N ALA A 68 20.52 5.49 3.80
CA ALA A 68 21.74 6.27 3.94
C ALA A 68 22.57 6.07 2.65
N PRO A 69 23.26 7.10 2.14
CA PRO A 69 24.19 6.91 1.04
C PRO A 69 25.37 6.04 1.51
N ILE A 70 25.99 5.31 0.58
CA ILE A 70 26.94 4.25 0.92
C ILE A 70 28.19 4.76 1.64
N ASP A 71 28.56 6.01 1.38
CA ASP A 71 29.68 6.74 1.98
C ASP A 71 29.43 7.17 3.43
N GLU A 72 28.16 7.20 3.87
CA GLU A 72 27.80 7.44 5.28
C GLU A 72 27.77 6.15 6.11
N LEU A 73 27.94 4.98 5.48
CA LEU A 73 27.95 3.68 6.16
C LEU A 73 29.38 3.23 6.43
N THR A 74 29.66 2.94 7.70
CA THR A 74 30.93 2.31 8.08
C THR A 74 31.00 0.86 7.57
N ASP A 75 32.20 0.35 7.36
CA ASP A 75 32.44 -1.05 6.96
C ASP A 75 31.76 -2.05 7.91
N ALA A 76 31.71 -1.74 9.20
CA ALA A 76 31.02 -2.57 10.19
C ALA A 76 29.49 -2.59 9.95
N GLN A 77 28.90 -1.43 9.63
CA GLN A 77 27.48 -1.34 9.28
C GLN A 77 27.17 -2.02 7.93
N LEU A 78 28.06 -1.90 6.95
CA LEU A 78 27.94 -2.60 5.67
C LEU A 78 28.03 -4.12 5.84
N HIS A 79 28.98 -4.59 6.64
CA HIS A 79 29.15 -6.00 6.97
C HIS A 79 27.92 -6.56 7.71
N LEU A 80 27.32 -5.77 8.61
CA LEU A 80 26.08 -6.12 9.30
C LEU A 80 24.90 -6.26 8.34
N ILE A 81 24.74 -5.34 7.39
CA ILE A 81 23.71 -5.43 6.34
C ILE A 81 23.96 -6.66 5.45
N ALA A 82 25.20 -6.89 5.03
CA ALA A 82 25.58 -8.00 4.17
C ALA A 82 25.39 -9.37 4.84
N SER A 83 25.59 -9.44 6.16
CA SER A 83 25.35 -10.65 6.97
C SER A 83 23.87 -10.83 7.38
N GLY A 84 22.98 -9.94 6.94
CA GLY A 84 21.53 -10.04 7.16
C GLY A 84 21.06 -9.51 8.51
N GLY A 85 21.87 -8.73 9.22
CA GLY A 85 21.57 -8.22 10.56
C GLY A 85 21.67 -6.71 10.73
N LEU A 86 20.54 -5.99 10.68
CA LEU A 86 19.95 -5.24 11.81
C LEU A 86 18.80 -4.32 11.32
N SER A 87 17.61 -4.51 11.89
CA SER A 87 16.71 -3.40 12.19
C SER A 87 17.41 -2.50 13.21
N VAL A 88 17.82 -1.29 12.82
CA VAL A 88 18.35 -0.33 13.78
C VAL A 88 17.19 0.18 14.64
N PRO A 89 17.19 0.05 15.97
CA PRO A 89 16.32 0.87 16.80
C PRO A 89 16.94 2.27 16.83
N GLN A 90 16.56 3.13 15.90
CA GLN A 90 16.97 4.54 15.97
C GLN A 90 16.09 5.25 17.00
N LYS A 91 16.74 5.92 17.96
CA LYS A 91 16.12 6.82 18.94
C LYS A 91 15.08 7.68 18.21
N ALA A 92 13.81 7.47 18.53
CA ALA A 92 12.77 8.38 18.14
C ALA A 92 13.04 9.71 18.86
N SER A 93 13.65 10.68 18.17
CA SER A 93 13.43 12.08 18.49
C SER A 93 12.00 12.39 18.07
N VAL A 94 11.06 11.99 18.93
CA VAL A 94 9.70 12.49 18.87
C VAL A 94 9.83 13.99 19.08
N LEU A 95 9.60 14.77 18.03
CA LEU A 95 9.25 16.17 18.16
C LEU A 95 8.01 16.20 19.06
N LEU A 96 8.24 16.49 20.33
CA LEU A 96 7.20 16.69 21.32
C LEU A 96 6.47 17.95 20.87
N ILE A 97 5.42 17.81 20.05
CA ILE A 97 4.49 18.90 19.79
C ILE A 97 3.87 19.19 21.16
N PRO A 98 4.14 20.34 21.80
CA PRO A 98 3.54 20.64 23.08
C PRO A 98 2.02 20.70 22.90
N PRO A 99 1.23 20.16 23.85
CA PRO A 99 -0.22 20.19 23.76
C PRO A 99 -0.71 21.64 23.66
N PRO A 100 -1.80 21.92 22.91
CA PRO A 100 -2.33 23.26 22.79
C PRO A 100 -2.68 23.79 24.18
N ALA A 101 -2.16 24.97 24.51
CA ALA A 101 -2.48 25.66 25.75
C ALA A 101 -4.00 25.80 25.84
N LYS A 102 -4.60 25.27 26.91
CA LYS A 102 -6.01 25.51 27.19
C LYS A 102 -6.19 27.01 27.37
N VAL A 103 -6.81 27.65 26.39
CA VAL A 103 -7.40 28.98 26.54
C VAL A 103 -8.46 28.81 27.62
N ARG A 104 -8.24 29.47 28.77
CA ARG A 104 -9.28 29.69 29.77
C ARG A 104 -9.93 31.02 29.44
N ASP A 105 -11.25 30.99 29.33
CA ASP A 105 -12.11 32.18 29.35
C ASP A 105 -11.89 33.00 30.63
#